data_AF-A0AAI8MPR6-F1
#
_entry.id   AF-A0AAI8MPR6-F1
#
_cell.length_a   1.000
_cell.length_b   1.000
_cell.length_c   1.000
_cell.angle_alpha   90.00
_cell.angle_beta   90.00
_cell.angle_gamma   90.00
#
_symmetry.space_group_name_H-M   'P 1'
#
loop_
_entity.id
_entity.type
_entity.pdbx_description
1 polymer ?
#
loop_
_entity_poly.entity_id
_entity_poly.type
_entity_poly.pdbx_seq_one_letter_code
_entity_poly.pdbx_strand_id
1 'polypeptide(L)'
;MNLGVIDSAFSTTHPSLAGKDVDLVNGSSSILEQHGTHVAGIAIGAMKGDRDPHGIAYNGKYYGLGKQNPSLSYTGNLYEDVKNWNVKIINNSWVAIGIRSIIATIQILAMLSLIKIARQLVRIIISTRF
;
A
#
# COMPACT_ATOMS: atom_id res chain seq x y z
N MET A 1 2.09 -8.27 9.69
CA MET A 1 1.07 -7.82 8.70
C MET A 1 1.78 -7.03 7.62
N ASN A 2 1.37 -7.18 6.36
CA ASN A 2 1.88 -6.39 5.25
C ASN A 2 0.77 -5.50 4.71
N LEU A 3 1.03 -4.20 4.61
CA LEU A 3 0.12 -3.19 4.07
C LEU A 3 0.60 -2.74 2.68
N GLY A 4 -0.31 -2.60 1.72
CA GLY A 4 -0.02 -1.84 0.51
C GLY A 4 -0.39 -0.37 0.72
N VAL A 5 0.49 0.55 0.33
CA VAL A 5 0.22 1.99 0.36
C VAL A 5 0.49 2.57 -1.02
N ILE A 6 -0.49 3.25 -1.58
CA ILE A 6 -0.36 3.86 -2.89
C ILE A 6 -0.70 5.35 -2.79
N ASP A 7 0.31 6.21 -2.95
CA ASP A 7 0.27 7.60 -2.50
C ASP A 7 1.32 8.47 -3.24
N SER A 8 1.86 9.54 -2.63
CA SER A 8 3.10 10.22 -3.05
C SER A 8 4.35 9.37 -2.72
N ALA A 9 5.56 9.91 -2.90
CA ALA A 9 6.75 9.13 -2.50
C ALA A 9 6.82 8.87 -0.99
N PHE A 10 7.62 7.85 -0.70
CA PHE A 10 7.94 7.38 0.63
C PHE A 10 9.39 7.68 0.93
N SER A 11 9.63 8.26 2.10
CA SER A 11 10.98 8.47 2.63
C SER A 11 11.55 7.14 3.11
N THR A 12 12.60 6.67 2.43
CA THR A 12 13.32 5.43 2.80
C THR A 12 14.15 5.58 4.07
N THR A 13 14.42 6.82 4.47
CA THR A 13 15.26 7.16 5.62
C THR A 13 14.45 7.67 6.82
N HIS A 14 13.12 7.80 6.71
CA HIS A 14 12.31 8.31 7.81
C HIS A 14 12.47 7.40 9.03
N PRO A 15 12.81 7.93 10.22
CA PRO A 15 13.19 7.08 11.35
C PRO A 15 12.09 6.12 11.81
N SER A 16 10.81 6.41 11.56
CA SER A 16 9.69 5.51 11.90
C SER A 16 9.42 4.43 10.83
N LEU A 17 10.00 4.53 9.63
CA LEU A 17 9.73 3.63 8.51
C LEU A 17 10.98 2.92 7.98
N ALA A 18 12.17 3.36 8.34
CA ALA A 18 13.43 2.75 7.93
C ALA A 18 13.43 1.22 8.21
N GLY A 19 13.64 0.43 7.16
CA GLY A 19 13.68 -1.04 7.22
C GLY A 19 12.32 -1.74 7.30
N LYS A 20 11.22 -0.98 7.21
CA LYS A 20 9.85 -1.53 7.21
C LYS A 20 9.29 -1.75 5.81
N ASP A 21 9.91 -1.18 4.80
CA ASP A 21 9.58 -1.44 3.41
C ASP A 21 9.94 -2.88 3.02
N VAL A 22 9.04 -3.51 2.25
CA VAL A 22 9.30 -4.77 1.55
C VAL A 22 9.70 -4.49 0.12
N ASP A 23 9.00 -3.54 -0.51
CA ASP A 23 9.27 -3.05 -1.84
C ASP A 23 8.72 -1.62 -1.98
N LEU A 24 9.42 -0.79 -2.76
CA LEU A 24 9.08 0.61 -2.99
C LEU A 24 9.24 0.97 -4.47
N VAL A 25 8.11 1.18 -5.14
CA VAL A 25 8.07 1.82 -6.44
C VAL A 25 8.02 3.33 -6.23
N ASN A 26 8.95 4.08 -6.82
CA ASN A 26 9.11 5.52 -6.63
C ASN A 26 9.33 5.93 -5.15
N GLY A 27 10.23 5.23 -4.45
CA GLY A 27 10.79 5.71 -3.19
C GLY A 27 11.67 6.95 -3.38
N SER A 28 11.74 7.83 -2.39
CA SER A 28 12.55 9.05 -2.44
C SER A 28 13.33 9.23 -1.15
N SER A 29 14.55 9.75 -1.23
CA SER A 29 15.30 10.24 -0.06
C SER A 29 14.94 11.68 0.31
N SER A 30 14.12 12.36 -0.52
CA SER A 30 13.74 13.75 -0.31
C SER A 30 12.73 13.90 0.82
N ILE A 31 13.03 14.82 1.74
CA ILE A 31 12.18 15.22 2.87
C ILE A 31 10.93 16.01 2.46
N LEU A 32 10.85 16.45 1.20
CA LEU A 32 9.71 17.22 0.68
C LEU A 32 8.50 16.33 0.32
N GLU A 33 8.73 15.02 0.15
CA GLU A 33 7.71 14.02 -0.19
C GLU A 33 7.13 13.38 1.08
N GLN A 34 6.22 14.10 1.74
CA GLN A 34 5.77 13.75 3.09
C GLN A 34 4.45 12.96 3.14
N HIS A 35 3.60 13.04 2.11
CA HIS A 35 2.23 12.51 2.24
C HIS A 35 2.20 10.98 2.35
N GLY A 36 2.82 10.25 1.41
CA GLY A 36 2.94 8.80 1.46
C GLY A 36 3.69 8.30 2.70
N THR A 37 4.78 8.99 3.07
CA THR A 37 5.51 8.76 4.32
C THR A 37 4.61 8.89 5.56
N HIS A 38 3.80 9.94 5.63
CA HIS A 38 2.92 10.21 6.76
C HIS A 38 1.79 9.16 6.84
N VAL A 39 1.15 8.83 5.71
CA VAL A 39 0.12 7.79 5.62
C VAL A 39 0.66 6.42 6.04
N ALA A 40 1.84 6.05 5.55
CA ALA A 40 2.52 4.82 5.98
C ALA A 40 2.84 4.88 7.49
N GLY A 41 3.31 6.02 7.99
CA GLY A 41 3.60 6.25 9.40
C GLY A 41 2.42 5.99 10.34
N ILE A 42 1.21 6.47 9.99
CA ILE A 42 -0.02 6.23 10.76
C ILE A 42 -0.32 4.72 10.88
N ALA A 43 -0.06 3.97 9.81
CA ALA A 43 -0.43 2.56 9.78
C ALA A 43 0.65 1.64 10.36
N ILE A 44 1.92 1.85 10.03
CA ILE A 44 3.02 0.91 10.30
C ILE A 44 4.26 1.55 10.95
N GLY A 45 4.20 2.82 11.34
CA GLY A 45 5.30 3.50 12.01
C GLY A 45 5.85 2.70 13.20
N ALA A 46 7.17 2.56 13.26
CA ALA A 46 7.86 1.82 14.30
C ALA A 46 7.57 2.40 15.69
N MET A 47 7.36 1.52 16.66
CA MET A 47 7.34 1.90 18.07
C MET A 47 8.78 2.07 18.54
N LYS A 48 9.11 3.26 19.07
CA LYS A 48 10.46 3.60 19.55
C LYS A 48 10.55 3.75 21.07
N GLY A 49 9.41 4.00 21.70
CA GLY A 49 9.24 4.08 23.13
C GLY A 49 7.75 4.11 23.46
N ASP A 50 7.40 3.79 24.70
CA ASP A 50 6.01 3.64 25.14
C ASP A 50 5.19 4.94 25.11
N ARG A 51 5.86 6.09 24.97
CA ARG A 51 5.25 7.42 24.91
C ARG A 51 5.31 8.07 23.52
N ASP A 52 5.97 7.43 22.57
CA ASP A 52 6.12 7.96 21.23
C ASP A 52 4.96 7.53 20.34
N PRO A 53 4.47 8.39 19.42
CA PRO A 53 3.47 7.99 18.45
C PRO A 53 4.00 6.87 17.56
N HIS A 54 3.18 5.85 17.36
CA HIS A 54 3.52 4.69 16.54
C HIS A 54 2.34 4.29 15.67
N GLY A 55 2.63 3.49 14.65
CA GLY A 55 1.60 2.96 13.77
C GLY A 55 0.68 2.00 14.50
N ILE A 56 -0.56 1.87 14.02
CA ILE A 56 -1.54 0.91 14.55
C ILE A 56 -0.99 -0.53 14.46
N ALA A 57 -0.29 -0.83 13.37
CA ALA A 57 0.39 -2.09 13.12
C ALA A 57 1.92 -1.89 13.12
N TYR A 58 2.48 -1.35 14.20
CA TYR A 58 3.91 -1.02 14.32
C TYR A 58 4.88 -2.21 14.10
N ASN A 59 4.43 -3.45 14.31
CA ASN A 59 5.19 -4.68 13.96
C ASN A 59 5.06 -5.10 12.49
N GLY A 60 4.32 -4.33 11.70
CA GLY A 60 4.08 -4.56 10.28
C GLY A 60 5.22 -4.08 9.38
N LYS A 61 5.07 -4.46 8.12
CA LYS A 61 5.84 -3.97 6.97
C LYS A 61 4.89 -3.43 5.90
N TYR A 62 5.43 -2.74 4.90
CA TYR A 62 4.62 -2.20 3.83
C TYR A 62 5.25 -2.36 2.45
N TYR A 63 4.39 -2.40 1.44
CA TYR A 63 4.72 -2.17 0.04
C TYR A 63 4.24 -0.76 -0.30
N GLY A 64 5.08 0.03 -0.95
CA GLY A 64 4.75 1.41 -1.33
C GLY A 64 4.83 1.62 -2.84
N LEU A 65 3.86 2.34 -3.41
CA LEU A 65 3.96 2.83 -4.79
C LEU A 65 3.60 4.32 -4.84
N GLY A 66 4.61 5.13 -5.17
CA GLY A 66 4.51 6.59 -5.26
C GLY A 66 3.90 7.01 -6.59
N LYS A 67 2.57 6.94 -6.69
CA LYS A 67 1.80 7.31 -7.89
C LYS A 67 1.68 8.82 -8.06
N GLN A 68 1.57 9.55 -6.95
CA GLN A 68 1.22 10.97 -6.91
C GLN A 68 2.40 11.78 -6.38
N ASN A 69 3.55 11.63 -7.03
CA ASN A 69 4.76 12.36 -6.73
C ASN A 69 4.99 13.44 -7.82
N PRO A 70 4.98 14.74 -7.49
CA PRO A 70 5.22 15.83 -8.44
C PRO A 70 6.59 15.77 -9.14
N SER A 71 7.58 15.17 -8.46
CA SER A 71 8.97 15.02 -8.91
C SER A 71 9.24 13.66 -9.58
N LEU A 72 8.42 12.63 -9.33
CA LEU A 72 8.51 11.27 -9.88
C LEU A 72 7.14 10.85 -10.43
N SER A 73 6.84 11.27 -11.66
CA SER A 73 5.59 10.85 -12.31
C SER A 73 5.59 9.35 -12.56
N TYR A 74 4.66 8.64 -11.90
CA TYR A 74 4.44 7.22 -12.14
C TYR A 74 3.80 6.99 -13.52
N THR A 75 4.49 6.22 -14.37
CA THR A 75 4.07 5.90 -15.75
C THR A 75 3.79 4.42 -15.98
N GLY A 76 3.88 3.59 -14.93
CA GLY A 76 3.69 2.14 -15.00
C GLY A 76 2.22 1.69 -15.07
N ASN A 77 2.03 0.36 -15.08
CA ASN A 77 0.71 -0.26 -14.98
C ASN A 77 0.43 -0.64 -13.52
N LEU A 78 -0.50 0.09 -12.90
CA LEU A 78 -0.79 -0.03 -11.47
C LEU A 78 -1.16 -1.46 -11.07
N TYR A 79 -1.97 -2.14 -11.88
CA TYR A 79 -2.40 -3.51 -11.59
C TYR A 79 -1.21 -4.47 -11.61
N GLU A 80 -0.39 -4.38 -12.65
CA GLU A 80 0.76 -5.26 -12.82
C GLU A 80 1.79 -5.10 -11.70
N ASP A 81 1.99 -3.87 -11.23
CA ASP A 81 2.96 -3.57 -10.17
C ASP A 81 2.48 -4.02 -8.78
N VAL A 82 1.16 -4.04 -8.53
CA VAL A 82 0.61 -4.37 -7.19
C VAL A 82 0.00 -5.77 -7.09
N LYS A 83 -0.30 -6.46 -8.20
CA LYS A 83 -1.02 -7.76 -8.17
C LYS A 83 -0.29 -8.87 -7.40
N ASN A 84 1.04 -8.79 -7.33
CA ASN A 84 1.87 -9.79 -6.67
C ASN A 84 2.26 -9.38 -5.25
N TRP A 85 1.82 -8.21 -4.77
CA TRP A 85 2.07 -7.82 -3.39
C TRP A 85 1.40 -8.78 -2.43
N ASN A 86 2.17 -9.34 -1.49
CA ASN A 86 1.64 -10.18 -0.43
C ASN A 86 1.00 -9.31 0.66
N VAL A 87 -0.14 -8.68 0.33
CA VAL A 87 -0.89 -7.75 1.19
C VAL A 87 -2.35 -8.17 1.29
N LYS A 88 -2.97 -7.88 2.44
CA LYS A 88 -4.42 -8.10 2.65
C LYS A 88 -5.23 -6.82 2.51
N ILE A 89 -4.57 -5.67 2.64
CA ILE A 89 -5.16 -4.34 2.66
C ILE A 89 -4.27 -3.45 1.80
N ILE A 90 -4.91 -2.63 0.97
CA ILE A 90 -4.27 -1.56 0.23
C ILE A 90 -4.97 -0.26 0.63
N ASN A 91 -4.20 0.73 1.08
CA ASN A 91 -4.66 2.09 1.28
C ASN A 91 -4.23 2.95 0.08
N ASN A 92 -5.18 3.62 -0.56
CA ASN A 92 -4.91 4.55 -1.64
C ASN A 92 -5.47 5.95 -1.29
N SER A 93 -4.63 6.98 -1.34
CA SER A 93 -5.04 8.34 -0.91
C SER A 93 -5.12 9.37 -2.06
N TRP A 94 -5.20 8.93 -3.33
CA TRP A 94 -5.45 9.84 -4.44
C TRP A 94 -6.93 10.04 -4.73
N VAL A 95 -7.26 11.26 -5.17
CA VAL A 95 -8.55 11.58 -5.77
C VAL A 95 -8.48 11.28 -7.27
N ALA A 96 -9.43 10.49 -7.76
CA ALA A 96 -9.61 10.24 -9.18
C ALA A 96 -10.30 11.44 -9.85
N ILE A 97 -9.56 12.18 -10.69
CA ILE A 97 -10.15 13.20 -11.56
C ILE A 97 -10.08 12.67 -13.00
N GLY A 98 -11.23 12.48 -13.66
CA GLY A 98 -11.34 12.04 -15.07
C GLY A 98 -11.48 10.51 -15.32
N ILE A 99 -11.84 10.15 -16.56
CA ILE A 99 -12.24 8.79 -16.99
C ILE A 99 -11.13 7.74 -16.79
N ARG A 100 -9.86 8.08 -17.05
CA ARG A 100 -8.72 7.15 -16.85
C ARG A 100 -8.50 6.77 -15.38
N SER A 101 -8.88 7.66 -14.47
CA SER A 101 -8.76 7.46 -13.03
C SER A 101 -9.92 6.61 -12.47
N ILE A 102 -11.10 6.69 -13.08
CA ILE A 102 -12.23 5.78 -12.79
C ILE A 102 -11.83 4.33 -13.12
N ILE A 103 -11.13 4.11 -14.23
CA ILE A 103 -10.65 2.76 -14.61
C ILE A 103 -9.71 2.18 -13.54
N ALA A 104 -8.79 2.98 -12.98
CA ALA A 104 -7.90 2.52 -11.90
C ALA A 104 -8.66 2.17 -10.61
N THR A 105 -9.65 2.97 -10.22
CA THR A 105 -10.52 2.68 -9.08
C THR A 105 -11.35 1.41 -9.31
N ILE A 106 -11.90 1.23 -10.52
CA ILE A 106 -12.63 0.02 -10.92
C ILE A 106 -11.70 -1.20 -10.90
N GLN A 107 -10.45 -1.08 -11.35
CA GLN A 107 -9.46 -2.17 -11.31
C GLN A 107 -9.15 -2.62 -9.88
N ILE A 108 -9.00 -1.68 -8.94
CA ILE A 108 -8.78 -2.00 -7.52
C ILE A 108 -10.03 -2.67 -6.91
N LEU A 109 -11.23 -2.16 -7.21
CA LEU A 109 -12.49 -2.76 -6.75
C LEU A 109 -12.70 -4.17 -7.33
N ALA A 110 -12.35 -4.38 -8.60
CA ALA A 110 -12.39 -5.68 -9.26
C ALA A 110 -11.41 -6.67 -8.63
N MET A 111 -10.18 -6.24 -8.29
CA MET A 111 -9.22 -7.06 -7.55
C MET A 111 -9.77 -7.50 -6.19
N LEU A 112 -10.30 -6.56 -5.39
CA LEU A 112 -10.86 -6.87 -4.07
C LEU A 112 -12.03 -7.85 -4.17
N SER A 113 -12.84 -7.73 -5.22
CA SER A 113 -13.98 -8.62 -5.48
C SER A 113 -13.53 -10.02 -5.89
N LEU A 114 -12.55 -10.14 -6.79
CA LEU A 114 -11.97 -11.43 -7.20
C LEU A 114 -11.29 -12.16 -6.05
N ILE A 115 -10.56 -11.44 -5.18
CA ILE A 115 -9.95 -12.04 -3.98
C ILE A 115 -11.02 -12.56 -3.01
N LYS A 116 -12.15 -11.85 -2.84
CA LYS A 116 -13.28 -12.33 -2.04
C LYS A 116 -13.89 -13.60 -2.62
N ILE A 117 -14.12 -13.63 -3.94
CA ILE A 117 -14.69 -14.79 -4.65
C ILE A 117 -13.76 -16.00 -4.53
N ALA A 118 -12.45 -15.82 -4.80
CA ALA A 118 -11.46 -16.89 -4.70
C ALA A 118 -11.40 -17.49 -3.27
N ARG A 119 -11.45 -16.64 -2.23
CA ARG A 119 -11.51 -17.10 -0.83
C ARG A 119 -12.77 -17.90 -0.52
N GLN A 120 -13.91 -17.50 -1.09
CA GLN A 120 -15.18 -18.19 -0.88
C GLN A 120 -15.18 -19.56 -1.57
N LEU A 121 -14.66 -19.64 -2.79
CA LEU A 121 -14.49 -20.91 -3.52
C LEU A 121 -13.56 -21.89 -2.79
N VAL A 122 -12.42 -21.42 -2.27
CA VAL A 122 -11.51 -22.28 -1.48
C VAL A 122 -12.21 -22.84 -0.24
N ARG A 123 -13.02 -22.03 0.47
CA ARG A 123 -13.80 -22.50 1.63
C ARG A 123 -14.81 -23.58 1.26
N ILE A 124 -15.52 -23.42 0.13
CA ILE A 124 -16.48 -24.41 -0.37
C ILE A 124 -15.78 -25.72 -0.76
N ILE A 125 -14.62 -25.63 -1.42
CA ILE A 125 -13.85 -26.82 -1.81
C ILE A 125 -13.35 -27.58 -0.58
N ILE A 126 -12.92 -26.88 0.48
CA ILE A 126 -12.50 -27.52 1.73
C ILE A 126 -13.70 -28.14 2.46
N SER A 127 -14.87 -27.49 2.48
CA SER A 127 -16.05 -28.00 3.18
C SER A 127 -16.76 -29.15 2.48
N THR A 128 -16.49 -29.38 1.19
CA THR A 128 -17.07 -30.48 0.40
C THR A 128 -16.15 -31.71 0.33
N ARG A 129 -14.96 -31.64 0.94
CA ARG A 129 -14.00 -32.76 1.05
C ARG A 129 -13.98 -33.45 2.42
N PHE A 130 -14.96 -33.15 3.28
CA PHE A 130 -15.22 -33.84 4.55
C PHE A 130 -16.67 -34.30 4.62
#